data_AF-A0A7S3D130-F1
#
_entry.id   AF-A0A7S3D130-F1
#
_cell.length_a   1.000
_cell.length_b   1.000
_cell.length_c   1.000
_cell.angle_alpha   90.00
_cell.angle_beta   90.00
_cell.angle_gamma   90.00
#
_symmetry.space_group_name_H-M   'P 1'
#
loop_
_entity.id
_entity.type
_entity.pdbx_description
1 polymer ?
#
loop_
_entity_poly.entity_id
_entity_poly.type
_entity_poly.pdbx_seq_one_letter_code
_entity_poly.pdbx_strand_id
1 'polypeptide(L)'
;MMGGQDGSRRNSRKSINAGSGVDVETMQKQYRMMEENQAQYNKETQAILRKQMKTIKRIKDESEQIKEQIAVLQRQQNSGNMAQIQTKIADMQDQADQFTKKIEVEKRLLEEIDKQLKVGKARLEDKRQFVGGVNASKESTKQTMKQIRILENRLDKALVKFNESLSFNKTLRDEIDNLRRERVVFDNIYKKLGKELQEKKASMAEKVELSNLAYEARDQALAETTALRTLMDKEQSAFEDEWSELGRQLETDKKSIKDIGRGTPAKDARGDLSKDDEDKLRKKLVKGSWGLAKDKVSKAVVLERVQSYEEAFNRIQASTGIADIDELVTSFIEAEDKNFSLYNYVNEMNNEVEKLEEQNAELRVEIEKYKGQGGNTENQRKKLLKDLEDKLAKTEAKAAQYEEKALKATKTVESLISGIQNIFNRLGLNQSSVVDMLGDDGVTENNMMKYLGLIEQHTNELLSVYMTRQLAATGAATGSAQDPGGAPPTPSMGMPSLLGTGPAAPAGPASLLVQPPMIGDEDDAEDVSDEEDERPLSRDELKAKTIRGINKKENQKGGLQKKARKQAAAAVGGN
;
A
#
# COMPACT_ATOMS: atom_id res chain seq x y z
N MET A 1 134.02 -23.87 15.66
CA MET A 1 133.47 -24.56 16.84
C MET A 1 132.81 -25.84 16.35
N MET A 2 133.48 -26.98 16.56
CA MET A 2 133.06 -28.10 17.43
C MET A 2 131.86 -28.87 16.87
N GLY A 3 131.83 -30.19 16.71
CA GLY A 3 132.71 -31.35 16.94
C GLY A 3 132.03 -32.51 16.18
N GLY A 4 132.50 -33.75 16.07
CA GLY A 4 133.54 -34.55 16.71
C GLY A 4 133.28 -36.02 16.31
N GLN A 5 134.33 -36.86 16.44
CA GLN A 5 134.31 -38.33 16.66
C GLN A 5 133.75 -39.24 15.55
N ASP A 6 134.24 -40.46 15.29
CA ASP A 6 135.27 -41.34 15.90
C ASP A 6 135.68 -42.35 14.80
N GLY A 7 136.93 -42.81 14.67
CA GLY A 7 137.44 -44.06 15.28
C GLY A 7 136.89 -45.32 14.57
N SER A 8 137.62 -46.34 14.10
CA SER A 8 138.85 -46.99 14.57
C SER A 8 139.20 -48.11 13.54
N ARG A 9 140.37 -48.12 12.88
CA ARG A 9 141.56 -48.97 13.14
C ARG A 9 141.40 -50.50 13.27
N ARG A 10 142.19 -51.23 12.44
CA ARG A 10 143.15 -52.34 12.73
C ARG A 10 143.36 -53.11 11.40
N ASN A 11 144.50 -53.24 10.72
CA ASN A 11 145.94 -53.34 10.98
C ASN A 11 146.40 -54.58 11.78
N SER A 12 147.18 -55.44 11.11
CA SER A 12 148.19 -56.42 11.59
C SER A 12 148.26 -57.56 10.54
N ARG A 13 149.27 -57.79 9.70
CA ARG A 13 150.75 -57.74 9.78
C ARG A 13 151.36 -58.65 10.86
N LYS A 14 151.94 -59.78 10.44
CA LYS A 14 153.24 -60.36 10.91
C LYS A 14 153.56 -61.61 10.08
N SER A 15 154.67 -61.66 9.34
CA SER A 15 156.09 -61.82 9.72
C SER A 15 156.45 -63.30 9.96
N ILE A 16 157.17 -63.95 9.05
CA ILE A 16 158.65 -64.05 8.92
C ILE A 16 159.25 -65.13 9.83
N ASN A 17 160.24 -65.84 9.25
CA ASN A 17 161.25 -66.78 9.76
C ASN A 17 160.91 -68.28 9.68
N ALA A 18 161.84 -69.19 9.40
CA ALA A 18 163.24 -69.14 8.91
C ALA A 18 163.74 -70.60 8.82
N GLY A 19 164.73 -70.83 7.96
CA GLY A 19 165.64 -72.00 7.99
C GLY A 19 165.03 -73.30 7.45
N SER A 20 165.78 -74.23 6.86
CA SER A 20 167.20 -74.35 6.51
C SER A 20 167.32 -75.74 5.88
N GLY A 21 167.90 -75.87 4.69
CA GLY A 21 168.31 -77.17 4.13
C GLY A 21 167.70 -77.52 2.77
N VAL A 22 168.46 -77.19 1.73
CA VAL A 22 168.72 -77.96 0.48
C VAL A 22 167.56 -78.71 -0.19
N ASP A 23 167.04 -78.18 -1.31
CA ASP A 23 166.86 -78.98 -2.54
C ASP A 23 166.60 -78.10 -3.79
N VAL A 24 167.17 -78.48 -4.93
CA VAL A 24 167.33 -77.65 -6.15
C VAL A 24 166.02 -77.39 -6.92
N GLU A 25 164.89 -77.97 -6.51
CA GLU A 25 163.59 -77.80 -7.18
C GLU A 25 162.76 -76.56 -6.77
N THR A 26 163.05 -75.89 -5.65
CA THR A 26 162.20 -74.77 -5.17
C THR A 26 162.48 -73.43 -5.86
N MET A 27 163.70 -73.21 -6.35
CA MET A 27 164.12 -71.97 -7.04
C MET A 27 163.48 -71.80 -8.43
N GLN A 28 163.17 -72.88 -9.14
CA GLN A 28 162.49 -72.79 -10.46
C GLN A 28 160.99 -72.49 -10.35
N LYS A 29 160.33 -72.86 -9.24
CA LYS A 29 158.91 -72.53 -9.01
C LYS A 29 158.70 -71.08 -8.55
N GLN A 30 159.65 -70.48 -7.82
CA GLN A 30 159.52 -69.10 -7.34
C GLN A 30 159.75 -68.04 -8.45
N TYR A 31 160.59 -68.32 -9.46
CA TYR A 31 160.83 -67.37 -10.55
C TYR A 31 159.63 -67.23 -11.50
N ARG A 32 158.92 -68.34 -11.77
CA ARG A 32 157.70 -68.35 -12.61
C ARG A 32 156.51 -67.62 -11.96
N MET A 33 156.31 -67.78 -10.65
CA MET A 33 155.23 -67.09 -9.93
C MET A 33 155.46 -65.58 -9.79
N MET A 34 156.71 -65.11 -9.82
CA MET A 34 157.02 -63.67 -9.72
C MET A 34 156.77 -62.95 -11.05
N GLU A 35 157.10 -63.56 -12.20
CA GLU A 35 156.79 -63.00 -13.52
C GLU A 35 155.28 -62.95 -13.81
N GLU A 36 154.52 -63.97 -13.41
CA GLU A 36 153.05 -63.95 -13.58
C GLU A 36 152.38 -62.87 -12.72
N ASN A 37 152.82 -62.65 -11.48
CA ASN A 37 152.25 -61.62 -10.60
C ASN A 37 152.58 -60.20 -11.06
N GLN A 38 153.78 -59.95 -11.58
CA GLN A 38 154.16 -58.62 -12.07
C GLN A 38 153.38 -58.25 -13.35
N ALA A 39 153.09 -59.23 -14.22
CA ALA A 39 152.25 -59.05 -15.41
C ALA A 39 150.77 -58.81 -15.06
N GLN A 40 150.22 -59.51 -14.06
CA GLN A 40 148.83 -59.32 -13.62
C GLN A 40 148.61 -57.93 -13.02
N TYR A 41 149.51 -57.45 -12.16
CA TYR A 41 149.39 -56.13 -11.53
C TYR A 41 149.41 -54.97 -12.55
N ASN A 42 150.27 -55.05 -13.57
CA ASN A 42 150.32 -54.05 -14.64
C ASN A 42 149.04 -54.04 -15.50
N LYS A 43 148.47 -55.22 -15.76
CA LYS A 43 147.22 -55.36 -16.52
C LYS A 43 146.02 -54.80 -15.74
N GLU A 44 145.99 -55.03 -14.43
CA GLU A 44 144.95 -54.54 -13.54
C GLU A 44 145.01 -53.01 -13.38
N THR A 45 146.22 -52.44 -13.24
CA THR A 45 146.42 -50.98 -13.14
C THR A 45 145.99 -50.24 -14.42
N GLN A 46 146.33 -50.78 -15.60
CA GLN A 46 145.89 -50.21 -16.87
C GLN A 46 144.36 -50.32 -17.07
N ALA A 47 143.72 -51.37 -16.55
CA ALA A 47 142.27 -51.51 -16.61
C ALA A 47 141.55 -50.46 -15.74
N ILE A 48 142.10 -50.13 -14.57
CA ILE A 48 141.57 -49.08 -13.68
C ILE A 48 141.70 -47.70 -14.34
N LEU A 49 142.86 -47.37 -14.92
CA LEU A 49 143.09 -46.11 -15.64
C LEU A 49 142.12 -45.91 -16.82
N ARG A 50 141.83 -46.97 -17.58
CA ARG A 50 140.82 -46.92 -18.66
C ARG A 50 139.40 -46.68 -18.13
N LYS A 51 139.04 -47.28 -16.98
CA LYS A 51 137.75 -47.02 -16.33
C LYS A 51 137.65 -45.56 -15.87
N GLN A 52 138.69 -45.03 -15.23
CA GLN A 52 138.71 -43.64 -14.76
C GLN A 52 138.66 -42.61 -15.90
N MET A 53 139.32 -42.88 -17.03
CA MET A 53 139.20 -42.02 -18.23
C MET A 53 137.78 -42.03 -18.82
N LYS A 54 137.11 -43.20 -18.84
CA LYS A 54 135.72 -43.29 -19.31
C LYS A 54 134.75 -42.53 -18.40
N THR A 55 134.92 -42.58 -17.09
CA THR A 55 134.04 -41.85 -16.15
C THR A 55 134.22 -40.34 -16.27
N ILE A 56 135.44 -39.84 -16.43
CA ILE A 56 135.70 -38.39 -16.63
C ILE A 56 135.05 -37.89 -17.92
N LYS A 57 135.15 -38.65 -19.02
CA LYS A 57 134.52 -38.25 -20.28
C LYS A 57 133.00 -38.18 -20.15
N ARG A 58 132.38 -39.16 -19.50
CA ARG A 58 130.93 -39.16 -19.22
C ARG A 58 130.48 -37.93 -18.44
N ILE A 59 131.21 -37.55 -17.40
CA ILE A 59 130.87 -36.37 -16.57
C ILE A 59 131.01 -35.06 -17.36
N LYS A 60 132.00 -34.97 -18.26
CA LYS A 60 132.14 -33.79 -19.14
C LYS A 60 130.97 -33.66 -20.11
N ASP A 61 130.59 -34.76 -20.75
CA ASP A 61 129.47 -34.78 -21.71
C ASP A 61 128.14 -34.43 -20.99
N GLU A 62 127.92 -34.96 -19.77
CA GLU A 62 126.75 -34.61 -18.94
C GLU A 62 126.75 -33.11 -18.53
N SER A 63 127.91 -32.54 -18.20
CA SER A 63 128.01 -31.13 -17.83
C SER A 63 127.77 -30.19 -19.01
N GLU A 64 128.11 -30.60 -20.22
CA GLU A 64 127.88 -29.82 -21.44
C GLU A 64 126.40 -29.81 -21.80
N GLN A 65 125.72 -30.97 -21.70
CA GLN A 65 124.27 -31.07 -21.89
C GLN A 65 123.47 -30.18 -20.93
N ILE A 66 123.83 -30.12 -19.65
CA ILE A 66 123.12 -29.28 -18.67
C ILE A 66 123.29 -27.79 -18.99
N LYS A 67 124.48 -27.36 -19.43
CA LYS A 67 124.71 -25.96 -19.82
C LYS A 67 123.86 -25.57 -21.03
N GLU A 68 123.72 -26.47 -22.00
CA GLU A 68 122.90 -26.24 -23.17
C GLU A 68 121.41 -26.13 -22.81
N GLN A 69 120.91 -26.99 -21.90
CA GLN A 69 119.53 -26.91 -21.39
C GLN A 69 119.23 -25.59 -20.65
N ILE A 70 120.17 -25.10 -19.83
CA ILE A 70 120.01 -23.82 -19.12
C ILE A 70 119.93 -22.65 -20.11
N ALA A 71 120.76 -22.66 -21.16
CA ALA A 71 120.75 -21.61 -22.18
C ALA A 71 119.42 -21.56 -22.96
N VAL A 72 118.82 -22.71 -23.25
CA VAL A 72 117.51 -22.80 -23.91
C VAL A 72 116.40 -22.26 -23.01
N LEU A 73 116.39 -22.63 -21.73
CA LEU A 73 115.37 -22.17 -20.78
C LEU A 73 115.44 -20.66 -20.53
N GLN A 74 116.64 -20.08 -20.42
CA GLN A 74 116.79 -18.63 -20.28
C GLN A 74 116.31 -17.85 -21.52
N ARG A 75 116.50 -18.40 -22.74
CA ARG A 75 115.94 -17.79 -23.96
C ARG A 75 114.41 -17.88 -24.00
N GLN A 76 113.81 -18.98 -23.52
CA GLN A 76 112.36 -19.11 -23.43
C GLN A 76 111.74 -18.16 -22.40
N GLN A 77 112.39 -17.97 -21.25
CA GLN A 77 111.87 -17.12 -20.18
C GLN A 77 111.88 -15.63 -20.56
N ASN A 78 112.82 -15.20 -21.42
CA ASN A 78 112.88 -13.85 -21.98
C ASN A 78 112.09 -13.68 -23.30
N SER A 79 111.29 -14.66 -23.71
CA SER A 79 110.37 -14.50 -24.83
C SER A 79 109.29 -13.48 -24.48
N GLY A 80 109.13 -12.44 -25.30
CA GLY A 80 108.27 -11.25 -25.08
C GLY A 80 106.76 -11.50 -24.86
N ASN A 81 106.32 -12.75 -24.76
CA ASN A 81 104.94 -13.14 -24.49
C ASN A 81 104.46 -12.71 -23.08
N MET A 82 105.34 -12.59 -22.10
CA MET A 82 104.95 -12.19 -20.73
C MET A 82 104.42 -10.76 -20.68
N ALA A 83 105.04 -9.84 -21.42
CA ALA A 83 104.60 -8.43 -21.47
C ALA A 83 103.23 -8.28 -22.14
N GLN A 84 102.96 -9.04 -23.21
CA GLN A 84 101.67 -9.03 -23.92
C GLN A 84 100.54 -9.66 -23.08
N ILE A 85 100.85 -10.70 -22.29
CA ILE A 85 99.91 -11.28 -21.33
C ILE A 85 99.58 -10.26 -20.24
N GLN A 86 100.57 -9.51 -19.76
CA GLN A 86 100.37 -8.51 -18.71
C GLN A 86 99.52 -7.32 -19.16
N THR A 87 99.69 -6.84 -20.40
CA THR A 87 98.80 -5.83 -20.98
C THR A 87 97.38 -6.34 -21.16
N LYS A 88 97.21 -7.58 -21.61
CA LYS A 88 95.87 -8.17 -21.78
C LYS A 88 95.15 -8.42 -20.45
N ILE A 89 95.89 -8.76 -19.39
CA ILE A 89 95.36 -8.86 -18.03
C ILE A 89 94.91 -7.49 -17.52
N ALA A 90 95.68 -6.43 -17.76
CA ALA A 90 95.30 -5.06 -17.40
C ALA A 90 94.02 -4.62 -18.14
N ASP A 91 93.95 -4.84 -19.46
CA ASP A 91 92.75 -4.54 -20.25
C ASP A 91 91.51 -5.30 -19.75
N MET A 92 91.68 -6.58 -19.37
CA MET A 92 90.60 -7.39 -18.79
C MET A 92 90.19 -6.91 -17.40
N GLN A 93 91.13 -6.44 -16.57
CA GLN A 93 90.83 -5.85 -15.27
C GLN A 93 90.07 -4.53 -15.44
N ASP A 94 90.48 -3.67 -16.36
CA ASP A 94 89.76 -2.43 -16.67
C ASP A 94 88.34 -2.71 -17.18
N GLN A 95 88.16 -3.74 -18.02
CA GLN A 95 86.83 -4.17 -18.46
C GLN A 95 85.99 -4.74 -17.30
N ALA A 96 86.59 -5.54 -16.42
CA ALA A 96 85.92 -6.06 -15.23
C ALA A 96 85.46 -4.93 -14.29
N ASP A 97 86.31 -3.92 -14.09
CA ASP A 97 86.00 -2.74 -13.27
C ASP A 97 84.90 -1.88 -13.92
N GLN A 98 84.93 -1.72 -15.24
CA GLN A 98 83.87 -1.03 -15.98
C GLN A 98 82.52 -1.75 -15.88
N PHE A 99 82.49 -3.07 -16.04
CA PHE A 99 81.26 -3.85 -15.89
C PHE A 99 80.78 -3.88 -14.44
N THR A 100 81.68 -3.94 -13.46
CA THR A 100 81.34 -3.84 -12.04
C THR A 100 80.65 -2.51 -11.73
N LYS A 101 81.22 -1.39 -12.21
CA LYS A 101 80.58 -0.07 -12.08
C LYS A 101 79.21 0.00 -12.76
N LYS A 102 79.06 -0.57 -13.96
CA LYS A 102 77.76 -0.62 -14.66
C LYS A 102 76.74 -1.46 -13.88
N ILE A 103 77.15 -2.61 -13.34
CA ILE A 103 76.28 -3.46 -12.50
C ILE A 103 75.86 -2.72 -11.23
N GLU A 104 76.75 -1.96 -10.60
CA GLU A 104 76.39 -1.14 -9.43
C GLU A 104 75.38 -0.04 -9.77
N VAL A 105 75.56 0.64 -10.90
CA VAL A 105 74.61 1.66 -11.37
C VAL A 105 73.24 1.04 -11.68
N GLU A 106 73.20 -0.10 -12.37
CA GLU A 106 71.96 -0.82 -12.66
C GLU A 106 71.29 -1.36 -11.39
N LYS A 107 72.05 -1.83 -10.40
CA LYS A 107 71.51 -2.23 -9.09
C LYS A 107 70.86 -1.05 -8.36
N ARG A 108 71.50 0.13 -8.37
CA ARG A 108 70.92 1.35 -7.78
C ARG A 108 69.65 1.78 -8.52
N LEU A 109 69.63 1.65 -9.85
CA LEU A 109 68.44 1.94 -10.65
C LEU A 109 67.30 0.96 -10.34
N LEU A 110 67.60 -0.33 -10.21
CA LEU A 110 66.63 -1.36 -9.80
C LEU A 110 66.05 -1.06 -8.42
N GLU A 111 66.89 -0.72 -7.44
CA GLU A 111 66.42 -0.34 -6.10
C GLU A 111 65.51 0.90 -6.11
N GLU A 112 65.82 1.88 -6.95
CA GLU A 112 65.00 3.08 -7.10
C GLU A 112 63.65 2.76 -7.77
N ILE A 113 63.67 1.95 -8.84
CA ILE A 113 62.44 1.48 -9.50
C ILE A 113 61.60 0.65 -8.51
N ASP A 114 62.20 -0.23 -7.71
CA ASP A 114 61.49 -1.01 -6.69
C ASP A 114 60.86 -0.12 -5.61
N LYS A 115 61.54 0.95 -5.19
CA LYS A 115 60.95 1.95 -4.28
C LYS A 115 59.75 2.64 -4.93
N GLN A 116 59.88 3.08 -6.18
CA GLN A 116 58.79 3.72 -6.91
C GLN A 116 57.61 2.76 -7.13
N LEU A 117 57.90 1.48 -7.37
CA LEU A 117 56.90 0.44 -7.54
C LEU A 117 56.17 0.14 -6.23
N LYS A 118 56.87 0.14 -5.09
CA LYS A 118 56.26 0.05 -3.75
C LYS A 118 55.35 1.24 -3.46
N VAL A 119 55.80 2.47 -3.71
CA VAL A 119 54.99 3.69 -3.53
C VAL A 119 53.79 3.68 -4.47
N GLY A 120 53.96 3.26 -5.72
CA GLY A 120 52.88 3.13 -6.69
C GLY A 120 51.82 2.12 -6.27
N LYS A 121 52.25 0.94 -5.76
CA LYS A 121 51.35 -0.08 -5.22
C LYS A 121 50.59 0.42 -3.99
N ALA A 122 51.27 1.06 -3.03
CA ALA A 122 50.63 1.63 -1.84
C ALA A 122 49.56 2.66 -2.22
N ARG A 123 49.85 3.58 -3.15
CA ARG A 123 48.88 4.55 -3.67
C ARG A 123 47.69 3.90 -4.38
N LEU A 124 47.92 2.81 -5.10
CA LEU A 124 46.86 2.05 -5.77
C LEU A 124 45.94 1.37 -4.74
N GLU A 125 46.52 0.84 -3.67
CA GLU A 125 45.82 0.17 -2.59
C GLU A 125 44.97 1.15 -1.78
N ASP A 126 45.52 2.31 -1.42
CA ASP A 126 44.77 3.42 -0.79
C ASP A 126 43.57 3.85 -1.64
N LYS A 127 43.78 4.02 -2.96
CA LYS A 127 42.68 4.36 -3.88
C LYS A 127 41.66 3.23 -4.00
N ARG A 128 42.08 1.96 -3.99
CA ARG A 128 41.16 0.82 -4.03
C ARG A 128 40.32 0.71 -2.76
N GLN A 129 40.92 0.96 -1.59
CA GLN A 129 40.20 1.02 -0.33
C GLN A 129 39.22 2.21 -0.31
N PHE A 130 39.65 3.39 -0.77
CA PHE A 130 38.79 4.58 -0.84
C PHE A 130 37.59 4.42 -1.77
N VAL A 131 37.78 3.77 -2.93
CA VAL A 131 36.72 3.57 -3.93
C VAL A 131 35.79 2.40 -3.55
N GLY A 132 36.05 1.69 -2.44
CA GLY A 132 35.15 0.67 -1.91
C GLY A 132 34.99 -0.55 -2.83
N GLY A 133 35.97 -0.79 -3.71
CA GLY A 133 35.90 -1.84 -4.73
C GLY A 133 34.98 -1.51 -5.91
N VAL A 134 35.05 -2.34 -6.95
CA VAL A 134 34.37 -2.11 -8.25
C VAL A 134 32.83 -2.16 -8.12
N ASN A 135 32.32 -2.78 -7.05
CA ASN A 135 30.89 -2.92 -6.81
C ASN A 135 30.28 -1.82 -5.92
N ALA A 136 31.07 -1.03 -5.17
CA ALA A 136 30.52 0.02 -4.31
C ALA A 136 29.73 1.08 -5.10
N SER A 137 30.21 1.46 -6.28
CA SER A 137 29.49 2.40 -7.15
C SER A 137 28.14 1.83 -7.63
N LYS A 138 28.12 0.56 -8.05
CA LYS A 138 26.88 -0.13 -8.47
C LYS A 138 25.91 -0.31 -7.31
N GLU A 139 26.42 -0.63 -6.13
CA GLU A 139 25.60 -0.81 -4.93
C GLU A 139 25.03 0.51 -4.43
N SER A 140 25.84 1.58 -4.37
CA SER A 140 25.38 2.94 -4.07
C SER A 140 24.29 3.37 -5.06
N THR A 141 24.49 3.16 -6.38
CA THR A 141 23.47 3.48 -7.39
C THR A 141 22.18 2.69 -7.17
N LYS A 142 22.27 1.39 -6.82
CA LYS A 142 21.11 0.57 -6.48
C LYS A 142 20.40 1.06 -5.21
N GLN A 143 21.14 1.47 -4.18
CA GLN A 143 20.57 2.04 -2.96
C GLN A 143 19.84 3.36 -3.24
N THR A 144 20.45 4.25 -4.03
CA THR A 144 19.82 5.51 -4.47
C THR A 144 18.54 5.23 -5.27
N MET A 145 18.56 4.28 -6.21
CA MET A 145 17.36 3.89 -6.97
C MET A 145 16.25 3.32 -6.08
N LYS A 146 16.61 2.53 -5.05
CA LYS A 146 15.64 2.07 -4.05
C LYS A 146 15.04 3.24 -3.27
N GLN A 147 15.86 4.20 -2.86
CA GLN A 147 15.38 5.41 -2.17
C GLN A 147 14.45 6.25 -3.06
N ILE A 148 14.80 6.46 -4.33
CA ILE A 148 13.95 7.15 -5.30
C ILE A 148 12.59 6.46 -5.39
N ARG A 149 12.55 5.14 -5.55
CA ARG A 149 11.28 4.38 -5.62
C ARG A 149 10.45 4.48 -4.34
N ILE A 150 11.09 4.50 -3.16
CA ILE A 150 10.38 4.69 -1.88
C ILE A 150 9.77 6.09 -1.81
N LEU A 151 10.51 7.12 -2.22
CA LEU A 151 10.04 8.50 -2.24
C LEU A 151 8.91 8.70 -3.26
N GLU A 152 9.01 8.11 -4.45
CA GLU A 152 7.95 8.09 -5.47
C GLU A 152 6.69 7.44 -4.91
N ASN A 153 6.78 6.24 -4.32
CA ASN A 153 5.63 5.57 -3.71
C ASN A 153 5.01 6.40 -2.57
N ARG A 154 5.82 7.13 -1.80
CA ARG A 154 5.34 8.00 -0.73
C ARG A 154 4.65 9.24 -1.29
N LEU A 155 5.17 9.80 -2.38
CA LEU A 155 4.55 10.90 -3.10
C LEU A 155 3.20 10.47 -3.70
N ASP A 156 3.14 9.32 -4.35
CA ASP A 156 1.91 8.78 -4.93
C ASP A 156 0.84 8.56 -3.85
N LYS A 157 1.21 7.96 -2.71
CA LYS A 157 0.28 7.82 -1.57
C LYS A 157 -0.19 9.16 -1.04
N ALA A 158 0.67 10.18 -1.00
CA ALA A 158 0.29 11.52 -0.58
C ALA A 158 -0.66 12.18 -1.59
N LEU A 159 -0.43 11.99 -2.90
CA LEU A 159 -1.28 12.48 -3.97
C LEU A 159 -2.67 11.82 -3.95
N VAL A 160 -2.74 10.51 -3.72
CA VAL A 160 -4.01 9.79 -3.55
C VAL A 160 -4.80 10.38 -2.38
N LYS A 161 -4.18 10.52 -1.20
CA LYS A 161 -4.84 11.13 -0.03
C LYS A 161 -5.27 12.57 -0.27
N PHE A 162 -4.47 13.34 -1.00
CA PHE A 162 -4.81 14.71 -1.37
C PHE A 162 -6.02 14.75 -2.31
N ASN A 163 -6.07 13.87 -3.32
CA ASN A 163 -7.19 13.77 -4.25
C ASN A 163 -8.47 13.26 -3.56
N GLU A 164 -8.35 12.30 -2.64
CA GLU A 164 -9.45 11.85 -1.79
C GLU A 164 -10.00 13.01 -0.94
N SER A 165 -9.10 13.77 -0.30
CA SER A 165 -9.47 14.95 0.50
C SER A 165 -10.13 16.03 -0.36
N LEU A 166 -9.67 16.26 -1.59
CA LEU A 166 -10.29 17.19 -2.53
C LEU A 166 -11.67 16.72 -2.97
N SER A 167 -11.83 15.43 -3.27
CA SER A 167 -13.13 14.85 -3.62
C SER A 167 -14.12 14.99 -2.47
N PHE A 168 -13.70 14.67 -1.24
CA PHE A 168 -14.50 14.85 -0.04
C PHE A 168 -14.84 16.32 0.23
N ASN A 169 -13.90 17.25 -0.01
CA ASN A 169 -14.19 18.67 0.12
C ASN A 169 -15.20 19.14 -0.94
N LYS A 170 -15.15 18.58 -2.15
CA LYS A 170 -16.13 18.86 -3.20
C LYS A 170 -17.52 18.38 -2.79
N THR A 171 -17.65 17.15 -2.28
CA THR A 171 -18.96 16.64 -1.82
C THR A 171 -19.53 17.49 -0.68
N LEU A 172 -18.70 17.92 0.27
CA LEU A 172 -19.13 18.82 1.34
C LEU A 172 -19.58 20.18 0.82
N ARG A 173 -18.90 20.74 -0.20
CA ARG A 173 -19.34 21.99 -0.84
C ARG A 173 -20.69 21.83 -1.53
N ASP A 174 -20.88 20.73 -2.26
CA ASP A 174 -22.14 20.41 -2.92
C ASP A 174 -23.27 20.24 -1.89
N GLU A 175 -23.01 19.61 -0.75
CA GLU A 175 -23.95 19.49 0.36
C GLU A 175 -24.29 20.84 0.99
N ILE A 176 -23.29 21.69 1.23
CA ILE A 176 -23.51 23.07 1.73
C ILE A 176 -24.39 23.86 0.75
N ASP A 177 -24.14 23.74 -0.55
CA ASP A 177 -24.93 24.45 -1.56
C ASP A 177 -26.37 23.90 -1.67
N ASN A 178 -26.57 22.59 -1.49
CA ASN A 178 -27.89 21.98 -1.34
C ASN A 178 -28.63 22.55 -0.13
N LEU A 179 -28.00 22.54 1.05
CA LEU A 179 -28.59 23.07 2.28
C LEU A 179 -28.90 24.57 2.17
N ARG A 180 -28.06 25.35 1.47
CA ARG A 180 -28.32 26.76 1.18
C ARG A 180 -29.53 26.95 0.29
N ARG A 181 -29.67 26.15 -0.78
CA ARG A 181 -30.85 26.18 -1.65
C ARG A 181 -32.12 25.83 -0.87
N GLU A 182 -32.09 24.77 -0.07
CA GLU A 182 -33.20 24.37 0.78
C GLU A 182 -33.57 25.49 1.77
N ARG A 183 -32.59 26.10 2.43
CA ARG A 183 -32.83 27.23 3.34
C ARG A 183 -33.53 28.40 2.65
N VAL A 184 -33.14 28.73 1.41
CA VAL A 184 -33.81 29.80 0.64
C VAL A 184 -35.26 29.42 0.32
N VAL A 185 -35.51 28.16 -0.02
CA VAL A 185 -36.88 27.66 -0.25
C VAL A 185 -37.71 27.74 1.03
N PHE A 186 -37.16 27.30 2.17
CA PHE A 186 -37.83 27.40 3.47
C PHE A 186 -38.10 28.85 3.88
N ASP A 187 -37.15 29.76 3.72
CA ASP A 187 -37.33 31.18 4.01
C ASP A 187 -38.45 31.79 3.15
N ASN A 188 -38.55 31.40 1.87
CA ASN A 188 -39.61 31.83 0.98
C ASN A 188 -40.99 31.29 1.39
N ILE A 189 -41.06 30.02 1.77
CA ILE A 189 -42.28 29.39 2.29
C ILE A 189 -42.71 30.08 3.60
N TYR A 190 -41.78 30.30 4.52
CA TYR A 190 -42.04 30.98 5.78
C TYR A 190 -42.57 32.40 5.58
N LYS A 191 -41.99 33.16 4.63
CA LYS A 191 -42.50 34.49 4.27
C LYS A 191 -43.90 34.44 3.66
N LYS A 192 -44.20 33.45 2.82
CA LYS A 192 -45.54 33.26 2.25
C LYS A 192 -46.56 32.93 3.35
N LEU A 193 -46.29 31.94 4.19
CA LEU A 193 -47.16 31.60 5.32
C LEU A 193 -47.31 32.79 6.28
N GLY A 194 -46.26 33.56 6.52
CA GLY A 194 -46.32 34.77 7.34
C GLY A 194 -47.26 35.84 6.75
N LYS A 195 -47.24 36.03 5.43
CA LYS A 195 -48.19 36.93 4.75
C LYS A 195 -49.62 36.40 4.81
N GLU A 196 -49.83 35.13 4.49
CA GLU A 196 -51.16 34.49 4.55
C GLU A 196 -51.74 34.56 5.96
N LEU A 197 -50.92 34.34 7.00
CA LEU A 197 -51.35 34.49 8.39
C LEU A 197 -51.80 35.93 8.69
N GLN A 198 -51.06 36.92 8.20
CA GLN A 198 -51.40 38.33 8.41
C GLN A 198 -52.68 38.72 7.67
N GLU A 199 -52.87 38.25 6.44
CA GLU A 199 -54.10 38.44 5.66
C GLU A 199 -55.30 37.78 6.35
N LYS A 200 -55.15 36.56 6.87
CA LYS A 200 -56.21 35.87 7.63
C LYS A 200 -56.54 36.59 8.93
N LYS A 201 -55.55 37.13 9.66
CA LYS A 201 -55.79 37.96 10.84
C LYS A 201 -56.54 39.24 10.49
N ALA A 202 -56.19 39.90 9.39
CA ALA A 202 -56.89 41.09 8.91
C ALA A 202 -58.35 40.78 8.54
N SER A 203 -58.59 39.71 7.77
CA SER A 203 -59.95 39.28 7.42
C SER A 203 -60.76 38.83 8.64
N MET A 204 -60.12 38.23 9.65
CA MET A 204 -60.76 37.92 10.93
C MET A 204 -61.17 39.19 11.67
N ALA A 205 -60.28 40.19 11.75
CA ALA A 205 -60.60 41.47 12.38
C ALA A 205 -61.74 42.21 11.65
N GLU A 206 -61.72 42.22 10.31
CA GLU A 206 -62.79 42.78 9.48
C GLU A 206 -64.14 42.08 9.74
N LYS A 207 -64.17 40.75 9.81
CA LYS A 207 -65.40 40.00 10.13
C LYS A 207 -65.91 40.29 11.54
N VAL A 208 -65.01 40.49 12.50
CA VAL A 208 -65.39 40.88 13.87
C VAL A 208 -65.99 42.29 13.87
N GLU A 209 -65.41 43.23 13.13
CA GLU A 209 -65.95 44.59 12.99
C GLU A 209 -67.32 44.58 12.31
N LEU A 210 -67.47 43.85 11.21
CA LEU A 210 -68.76 43.68 10.54
C LEU A 210 -69.80 43.05 11.46
N SER A 211 -69.40 42.05 12.27
CA SER A 211 -70.29 41.44 13.26
C SER A 211 -70.71 42.46 14.32
N ASN A 212 -69.80 43.30 14.81
CA ASN A 212 -70.12 44.35 15.78
C ASN A 212 -71.09 45.37 15.19
N LEU A 213 -70.88 45.82 13.95
CA LEU A 213 -71.81 46.71 13.25
C LEU A 213 -73.20 46.08 13.09
N ALA A 214 -73.28 44.78 12.78
CA ALA A 214 -74.56 44.08 12.70
C ALA A 214 -75.24 43.97 14.08
N TYR A 215 -74.47 43.78 15.16
CA TYR A 215 -75.00 43.81 16.53
C TYR A 215 -75.53 45.20 16.91
N GLU A 216 -74.80 46.27 16.59
CA GLU A 216 -75.24 47.64 16.84
C GLU A 216 -76.52 47.97 16.07
N ALA A 217 -76.60 47.61 14.78
CA ALA A 217 -77.80 47.81 13.97
C ALA A 217 -79.01 47.02 14.51
N ARG A 218 -78.78 45.77 14.94
CA ARG A 218 -79.82 44.96 15.60
C ARG A 218 -80.29 45.59 16.89
N ASP A 219 -79.36 46.04 17.72
CA ASP A 219 -79.68 46.63 19.03
C ASP A 219 -80.41 47.97 18.89
N GLN A 220 -80.07 48.77 17.86
CA GLN A 220 -80.85 49.96 17.47
C GLN A 220 -82.28 49.60 17.05
N ALA A 221 -82.46 48.62 16.16
CA ALA A 221 -83.80 48.17 15.75
C ALA A 221 -84.62 47.60 16.92
N LEU A 222 -83.97 46.90 17.86
CA LEU A 222 -84.61 46.43 19.10
C LEU A 222 -85.02 47.61 20.00
N ALA A 223 -84.17 48.64 20.13
CA ALA A 223 -84.51 49.85 20.87
C ALA A 223 -85.69 50.60 20.23
N GLU A 224 -85.74 50.71 18.90
CA GLU A 224 -86.87 51.33 18.18
C GLU A 224 -88.16 50.54 18.33
N THR A 225 -88.11 49.21 18.16
CA THR A 225 -89.29 48.34 18.31
C THR A 225 -89.83 48.34 19.74
N THR A 226 -88.95 48.38 20.75
CA THR A 226 -89.37 48.53 22.15
C THR A 226 -89.97 49.90 22.42
N ALA A 227 -89.38 50.98 21.90
CA ALA A 227 -89.95 52.32 22.01
C ALA A 227 -91.35 52.41 21.34
N LEU A 228 -91.51 51.88 20.13
CA LEU A 228 -92.79 51.82 19.42
C LEU A 228 -93.83 51.00 20.19
N ARG A 229 -93.46 49.85 20.77
CA ARG A 229 -94.35 49.08 21.65
C ARG A 229 -94.80 49.91 22.84
N THR A 230 -93.89 50.58 23.54
CA THR A 230 -94.27 51.42 24.69
C THR A 230 -95.16 52.61 24.29
N LEU A 231 -95.02 53.12 23.06
CA LEU A 231 -95.91 54.16 22.53
C LEU A 231 -97.28 53.59 22.22
N MET A 232 -97.36 52.45 21.51
CA MET A 232 -98.62 51.76 21.23
C MET A 232 -99.37 51.39 22.50
N ASP A 233 -98.68 50.89 23.54
CA ASP A 233 -99.29 50.54 24.82
C ASP A 233 -99.87 51.78 25.51
N LYS A 234 -99.19 52.95 25.41
CA LYS A 234 -99.69 54.22 25.94
C LYS A 234 -100.88 54.74 25.14
N GLU A 235 -100.83 54.69 23.82
CA GLU A 235 -101.94 55.09 22.95
C GLU A 235 -103.16 54.17 23.15
N GLN A 236 -102.94 52.87 23.30
CA GLN A 236 -104.00 51.91 23.62
C GLN A 236 -104.60 52.19 24.99
N SER A 237 -103.78 52.43 26.02
CA SER A 237 -104.28 52.82 27.35
C SER A 237 -105.08 54.12 27.29
N ALA A 238 -104.61 55.13 26.56
CA ALA A 238 -105.32 56.39 26.40
C ALA A 238 -106.64 56.20 25.63
N PHE A 239 -106.65 55.37 24.58
CA PHE A 239 -107.86 55.02 23.85
C PHE A 239 -108.84 54.24 24.72
N GLU A 240 -108.38 53.29 25.54
CA GLU A 240 -109.21 52.56 26.50
C GLU A 240 -109.82 53.50 27.55
N ASP A 241 -109.07 54.49 28.03
CA ASP A 241 -109.55 55.53 28.95
C ASP A 241 -110.60 56.43 28.27
N GLU A 242 -110.33 56.92 27.05
CA GLU A 242 -111.29 57.70 26.26
C GLU A 242 -112.55 56.89 25.92
N TRP A 243 -112.38 55.62 25.55
CA TRP A 243 -113.48 54.69 25.26
C TRP A 243 -114.31 54.40 26.51
N SER A 244 -113.67 54.25 27.67
CA SER A 244 -114.34 54.09 28.96
C SER A 244 -115.13 55.35 29.33
N GLU A 245 -114.58 56.54 29.10
CA GLU A 245 -115.28 57.81 29.37
C GLU A 245 -116.43 58.05 28.38
N LEU A 246 -116.24 57.80 27.09
CA LEU A 246 -117.33 57.82 26.09
C LEU A 246 -118.38 56.76 26.39
N GLY A 247 -117.97 55.57 26.82
CA GLY A 247 -118.85 54.51 27.27
C GLY A 247 -119.65 54.93 28.51
N ARG A 248 -119.02 55.65 29.44
CA ARG A 248 -119.69 56.23 30.62
C ARG A 248 -120.69 57.30 30.22
N GLN A 249 -120.33 58.18 29.28
CA GLN A 249 -121.22 59.20 28.72
C GLN A 249 -122.41 58.57 27.98
N LEU A 250 -122.17 57.54 27.17
CA LEU A 250 -123.21 56.76 26.51
C LEU A 250 -124.05 55.95 27.50
N GLU A 251 -123.51 55.46 28.62
CA GLU A 251 -124.30 54.77 29.65
C GLU A 251 -125.16 55.78 30.42
N THR A 252 -124.67 57.01 30.64
CA THR A 252 -125.49 58.11 31.18
C THR A 252 -126.57 58.56 30.19
N ASP A 253 -126.25 58.66 28.90
CA ASP A 253 -127.21 58.97 27.83
C ASP A 253 -128.18 57.82 27.58
N LYS A 254 -127.73 56.57 27.69
CA LYS A 254 -128.58 55.40 27.58
C LYS A 254 -129.44 55.24 28.82
N LYS A 255 -128.98 55.63 30.03
CA LYS A 255 -129.85 55.75 31.20
C LYS A 255 -130.89 56.86 31.01
N SER A 256 -130.50 58.03 30.49
CA SER A 256 -131.44 59.13 30.21
C SER A 256 -132.44 58.79 29.10
N ILE A 257 -132.02 58.04 28.07
CA ILE A 257 -132.87 57.55 26.97
C ILE A 257 -133.68 56.30 27.39
N LYS A 258 -133.19 55.47 28.31
CA LYS A 258 -133.92 54.31 28.85
C LYS A 258 -134.99 54.73 29.87
N ASP A 259 -134.84 55.90 30.49
CA ASP A 259 -135.89 56.57 31.26
C ASP A 259 -136.88 57.39 30.39
N ILE A 260 -136.54 57.66 29.11
CA ILE A 260 -137.38 58.41 28.15
C ILE A 260 -137.43 57.65 26.81
N GLY A 261 -138.26 56.62 26.67
CA GLY A 261 -138.60 56.12 25.33
C GLY A 261 -138.73 54.63 25.17
N ARG A 262 -139.85 54.11 25.65
CA ARG A 262 -140.45 52.83 25.25
C ARG A 262 -141.10 53.03 23.86
N GLY A 263 -140.61 52.39 22.79
CA GLY A 263 -141.28 52.49 21.48
C GLY A 263 -140.53 51.92 20.27
N THR A 264 -140.70 50.62 20.08
CA THR A 264 -140.84 49.80 18.85
C THR A 264 -140.39 50.24 17.43
N PRO A 265 -140.08 49.24 16.56
CA PRO A 265 -139.27 49.36 15.34
C PRO A 265 -140.07 49.36 14.02
N ALA A 266 -139.43 49.75 12.91
CA ALA A 266 -139.83 49.45 11.52
C ALA A 266 -138.66 49.87 10.58
N LYS A 267 -138.07 48.97 9.75
CA LYS A 267 -138.52 48.52 8.40
C LYS A 267 -138.49 49.67 7.38
N ASP A 268 -138.05 49.58 6.13
CA ASP A 268 -137.76 48.51 5.16
C ASP A 268 -137.06 49.19 3.95
N ALA A 269 -136.55 48.38 3.00
CA ALA A 269 -136.54 48.56 1.53
C ALA A 269 -135.17 48.22 0.90
N ARG A 270 -134.92 47.00 0.40
CA ARG A 270 -135.38 46.37 -0.86
C ARG A 270 -135.04 47.15 -2.13
N GLY A 271 -134.30 46.48 -3.02
CA GLY A 271 -134.07 46.85 -4.42
C GLY A 271 -133.53 45.68 -5.22
N ASP A 272 -134.39 44.67 -5.44
CA ASP A 272 -134.28 43.66 -6.50
C ASP A 272 -135.08 44.18 -7.70
N LEU A 273 -134.52 44.12 -8.92
CA LEU A 273 -135.31 43.90 -10.13
C LEU A 273 -134.43 43.43 -11.32
N SER A 274 -134.66 42.17 -11.71
CA SER A 274 -135.04 41.66 -13.04
C SER A 274 -134.48 42.38 -14.29
N LYS A 275 -133.74 41.69 -15.16
CA LYS A 275 -134.29 40.87 -16.28
C LYS A 275 -135.53 41.50 -16.92
N ASP A 276 -135.31 42.34 -17.92
CA ASP A 276 -135.86 42.22 -19.28
C ASP A 276 -135.64 43.51 -20.07
N ASP A 277 -134.38 43.73 -20.47
CA ASP A 277 -134.08 44.38 -21.75
C ASP A 277 -133.30 43.37 -22.63
N GLU A 278 -133.79 42.12 -22.59
CA GLU A 278 -133.34 40.93 -23.30
C GLU A 278 -133.56 41.00 -24.83
N ASP A 279 -134.07 42.12 -25.37
CA ASP A 279 -134.47 42.19 -26.78
C ASP A 279 -133.90 43.35 -27.63
N LYS A 280 -132.85 44.03 -27.15
CA LYS A 280 -132.10 45.01 -27.99
C LYS A 280 -130.63 44.69 -28.24
N LEU A 281 -130.14 43.54 -27.75
CA LEU A 281 -128.83 43.01 -28.13
C LEU A 281 -128.85 41.92 -29.21
N ARG A 282 -130.04 41.50 -29.68
CA ARG A 282 -130.19 40.47 -30.74
C ARG A 282 -129.94 40.97 -32.18
N LYS A 283 -129.58 42.24 -32.37
CA LYS A 283 -129.33 42.84 -33.71
C LYS A 283 -127.88 43.27 -33.98
N LYS A 284 -126.93 42.71 -33.21
CA LYS A 284 -125.48 42.67 -33.53
C LYS A 284 -124.95 41.24 -33.75
N LEU A 285 -125.84 40.24 -33.78
CA LEU A 285 -125.49 38.81 -33.79
C LEU A 285 -125.33 38.18 -35.20
N VAL A 286 -125.29 38.97 -36.27
CA VAL A 286 -125.21 38.42 -37.65
C VAL A 286 -123.85 38.69 -38.34
N LYS A 287 -122.92 39.40 -37.69
CA LYS A 287 -121.54 39.61 -38.20
C LYS A 287 -120.43 38.87 -37.44
N GLY A 288 -120.80 38.03 -36.45
CA GLY A 288 -119.88 37.18 -35.67
C GLY A 288 -119.84 35.71 -36.08
N SER A 289 -120.55 35.31 -37.15
CA SER A 289 -120.77 33.90 -37.47
C SER A 289 -119.57 33.16 -38.08
N TRP A 290 -118.44 33.82 -38.36
CA TRP A 290 -117.20 33.14 -38.80
C TRP A 290 -116.16 32.98 -37.67
N GLY A 291 -116.26 33.78 -36.60
CA GLY A 291 -115.47 33.59 -35.38
C GLY A 291 -115.99 32.43 -34.53
N LEU A 292 -117.31 32.29 -34.41
CA LEU A 292 -117.95 31.26 -33.56
C LEU A 292 -117.75 29.81 -34.02
N ALA A 293 -117.45 29.53 -35.29
CA ALA A 293 -117.15 28.16 -35.74
C ALA A 293 -115.74 27.73 -35.34
N LYS A 294 -114.75 28.62 -35.49
CA LYS A 294 -113.38 28.39 -35.01
C LYS A 294 -113.33 28.37 -33.47
N ASP A 295 -114.14 29.20 -32.83
CA ASP A 295 -114.28 29.24 -31.37
C ASP A 295 -115.05 28.04 -30.82
N LYS A 296 -116.02 27.47 -31.56
CA LYS A 296 -116.69 26.20 -31.18
C LYS A 296 -115.81 24.97 -31.39
N VAL A 297 -115.00 24.93 -32.44
CA VAL A 297 -114.03 23.82 -32.66
C VAL A 297 -112.89 23.89 -31.66
N SER A 298 -112.35 25.08 -31.37
CA SER A 298 -111.36 25.25 -30.30
C SER A 298 -111.96 25.03 -28.91
N LYS A 299 -113.21 25.44 -28.64
CA LYS A 299 -113.91 25.07 -27.41
C LYS A 299 -114.21 23.57 -27.34
N ALA A 300 -114.49 22.90 -28.45
CA ALA A 300 -114.67 21.44 -28.46
C ALA A 300 -113.35 20.71 -28.20
N VAL A 301 -112.22 21.16 -28.77
CA VAL A 301 -110.88 20.60 -28.49
C VAL A 301 -110.42 20.92 -27.05
N VAL A 302 -110.75 22.11 -26.53
CA VAL A 302 -110.51 22.46 -25.13
C VAL A 302 -111.42 21.66 -24.21
N LEU A 303 -112.69 21.43 -24.57
CA LEU A 303 -113.60 20.57 -23.80
C LEU A 303 -113.16 19.11 -23.83
N GLU A 304 -112.67 18.60 -24.96
CA GLU A 304 -112.13 17.24 -25.06
C GLU A 304 -110.83 17.10 -24.28
N ARG A 305 -109.96 18.12 -24.28
CA ARG A 305 -108.78 18.17 -23.39
C ARG A 305 -109.18 18.25 -21.93
N VAL A 306 -110.14 19.10 -21.57
CA VAL A 306 -110.66 19.20 -20.20
C VAL A 306 -111.30 17.88 -19.77
N GLN A 307 -112.04 17.20 -20.64
CA GLN A 307 -112.58 15.86 -20.38
C GLN A 307 -111.48 14.81 -20.25
N SER A 308 -110.43 14.86 -21.08
CA SER A 308 -109.29 13.94 -20.95
C SER A 308 -108.50 14.17 -19.66
N TYR A 309 -108.38 15.43 -19.22
CA TYR A 309 -107.77 15.79 -17.95
C TYR A 309 -108.69 15.37 -16.80
N GLU A 310 -110.00 15.64 -16.86
CA GLU A 310 -110.99 15.17 -15.88
C GLU A 310 -111.01 13.65 -15.77
N GLU A 311 -110.90 12.90 -16.87
CA GLU A 311 -110.79 11.43 -16.85
C GLU A 311 -109.47 10.96 -16.25
N ALA A 312 -108.35 11.62 -16.57
CA ALA A 312 -107.05 11.32 -15.97
C ALA A 312 -107.04 11.65 -14.46
N PHE A 313 -107.62 12.79 -14.07
CA PHE A 313 -107.79 13.21 -12.68
C PHE A 313 -108.72 12.28 -11.92
N ASN A 314 -109.83 11.84 -12.51
CA ASN A 314 -110.73 10.85 -11.90
C ASN A 314 -110.05 9.49 -11.73
N ARG A 315 -109.18 9.07 -12.67
CA ARG A 315 -108.36 7.86 -12.51
C ARG A 315 -107.34 8.01 -11.38
N ILE A 316 -106.68 9.18 -11.29
CA ILE A 316 -105.71 9.47 -10.23
C ILE A 316 -106.42 9.58 -8.87
N GLN A 317 -107.58 10.23 -8.80
CA GLN A 317 -108.42 10.33 -7.61
C GLN A 317 -108.91 8.96 -7.15
N ALA A 318 -109.33 8.08 -8.08
CA ALA A 318 -109.74 6.72 -7.77
C ALA A 318 -108.60 5.82 -7.28
N SER A 319 -107.35 6.12 -7.64
CA SER A 319 -106.16 5.35 -7.24
C SER A 319 -105.43 5.92 -6.03
N THR A 320 -105.53 7.22 -5.78
CA THR A 320 -104.89 7.91 -4.63
C THR A 320 -105.84 8.16 -3.47
N GLY A 321 -107.16 8.24 -3.70
CA GLY A 321 -108.19 8.43 -2.68
C GLY A 321 -108.33 9.85 -2.14
N ILE A 322 -107.59 10.82 -2.67
CA ILE A 322 -107.59 12.22 -2.23
C ILE A 322 -108.73 12.96 -2.95
N ALA A 323 -109.67 13.53 -2.19
CA ALA A 323 -110.86 14.19 -2.75
C ALA A 323 -110.63 15.66 -3.16
N ASP A 324 -109.58 16.29 -2.64
CA ASP A 324 -109.23 17.68 -2.91
C ASP A 324 -108.16 17.79 -4.01
N ILE A 325 -108.46 18.58 -5.05
CA ILE A 325 -107.63 18.70 -6.26
C ILE A 325 -106.35 19.49 -5.95
N ASP A 326 -106.45 20.51 -5.09
CA ASP A 326 -105.31 21.36 -4.75
C ASP A 326 -104.29 20.57 -3.89
N GLU A 327 -104.75 19.66 -3.04
CA GLU A 327 -103.90 18.76 -2.26
C GLU A 327 -103.17 17.75 -3.16
N LEU A 328 -103.85 17.19 -4.16
CA LEU A 328 -103.23 16.28 -5.14
C LEU A 328 -102.12 16.97 -5.93
N VAL A 329 -102.38 18.17 -6.46
CA VAL A 329 -101.39 18.94 -7.24
C VAL A 329 -100.19 19.30 -6.37
N THR A 330 -100.42 19.72 -5.12
CA THR A 330 -99.33 20.02 -4.19
C THR A 330 -98.48 18.77 -3.89
N SER A 331 -99.13 17.62 -3.65
CA SER A 331 -98.41 16.35 -3.41
C SER A 331 -97.61 15.88 -4.63
N PHE A 332 -98.11 16.14 -5.84
CA PHE A 332 -97.42 15.78 -7.09
C PHE A 332 -96.21 16.69 -7.33
N ILE A 333 -96.34 17.99 -7.11
CA ILE A 333 -95.22 18.94 -7.18
C ILE A 333 -94.14 18.55 -6.17
N GLU A 334 -94.52 18.24 -4.93
CA GLU A 334 -93.57 17.76 -3.93
C GLU A 334 -92.89 16.45 -4.32
N ALA A 335 -93.63 15.52 -4.93
CA ALA A 335 -93.07 14.25 -5.41
C ALA A 335 -92.14 14.48 -6.62
N GLU A 336 -92.47 15.41 -7.50
CA GLU A 336 -91.66 15.80 -8.66
C GLU A 336 -90.38 16.50 -8.21
N ASP A 337 -90.45 17.42 -7.25
CA ASP A 337 -89.29 18.08 -6.64
C ASP A 337 -88.38 17.07 -5.93
N LYS A 338 -88.95 16.11 -5.19
CA LYS A 338 -88.21 15.01 -4.58
C LYS A 338 -87.54 14.14 -5.65
N ASN A 339 -88.23 13.81 -6.74
CA ASN A 339 -87.67 13.01 -7.83
C ASN A 339 -86.55 13.76 -8.56
N PHE A 340 -86.71 15.06 -8.80
CA PHE A 340 -85.67 15.90 -9.39
C PHE A 340 -84.42 15.99 -8.48
N SER A 341 -84.63 16.15 -7.17
CA SER A 341 -83.52 16.16 -6.20
C SER A 341 -82.77 14.81 -6.16
N LEU A 342 -83.50 13.69 -6.22
CA LEU A 342 -82.92 12.34 -6.27
C LEU A 342 -82.17 12.11 -7.58
N TYR A 343 -82.69 12.58 -8.71
CA TYR A 343 -82.01 12.46 -10.00
C TYR A 343 -80.69 13.24 -10.03
N ASN A 344 -80.68 14.46 -9.47
CA ASN A 344 -79.46 15.24 -9.32
C ASN A 344 -78.46 14.56 -8.40
N TYR A 345 -78.91 14.00 -7.28
CA TYR A 345 -78.05 13.23 -6.36
C TYR A 345 -77.47 11.99 -7.04
N VAL A 346 -78.26 11.23 -7.79
CA VAL A 346 -77.77 10.06 -8.55
C VAL A 346 -76.72 10.47 -9.58
N ASN A 347 -76.91 11.59 -10.28
CA ASN A 347 -75.91 12.10 -11.22
C ASN A 347 -74.63 12.55 -10.53
N GLU A 348 -74.74 13.22 -9.37
CA GLU A 348 -73.59 13.62 -8.56
C GLU A 348 -72.81 12.40 -8.04
N MET A 349 -73.51 11.38 -7.54
CA MET A 349 -72.91 10.11 -7.12
C MET A 349 -72.26 9.37 -8.28
N ASN A 350 -72.88 9.34 -9.47
CA ASN A 350 -72.26 8.72 -10.64
C ASN A 350 -70.97 9.45 -11.07
N ASN A 351 -70.96 10.78 -11.05
CA ASN A 351 -69.74 11.57 -11.31
C ASN A 351 -68.66 11.32 -10.25
N GLU A 352 -69.04 11.17 -8.98
CA GLU A 352 -68.10 10.84 -7.91
C GLU A 352 -67.53 9.42 -8.07
N VAL A 353 -68.36 8.45 -8.47
CA VAL A 353 -67.93 7.08 -8.80
C VAL A 353 -66.92 7.09 -9.94
N GLU A 354 -67.20 7.77 -11.06
CA GLU A 354 -66.27 7.87 -12.19
C GLU A 354 -64.93 8.47 -11.76
N LYS A 355 -64.96 9.54 -10.97
CA LYS A 355 -63.75 10.19 -10.45
C LYS A 355 -62.95 9.27 -9.51
N LEU A 356 -63.62 8.52 -8.65
CA LEU A 356 -62.97 7.57 -7.74
C LEU A 356 -62.42 6.35 -8.50
N GLU A 357 -63.06 5.93 -9.59
CA GLU A 357 -62.57 4.88 -10.47
C GLU A 357 -61.32 5.31 -11.23
N GLU A 358 -61.30 6.55 -11.74
CA GLU A 358 -60.12 7.15 -12.38
C GLU A 358 -58.94 7.23 -11.39
N GLN A 359 -59.18 7.74 -10.18
CA GLN A 359 -58.16 7.79 -9.12
C GLN A 359 -57.66 6.39 -8.72
N ASN A 360 -58.55 5.39 -8.66
CA ASN A 360 -58.15 4.01 -8.41
C ASN A 360 -57.29 3.45 -9.54
N ALA A 361 -57.61 3.77 -10.79
CA ALA A 361 -56.83 3.35 -11.94
C ALA A 361 -55.43 3.97 -11.92
N GLU A 362 -55.32 5.28 -11.66
CA GLU A 362 -54.04 5.98 -11.51
C GLU A 362 -53.18 5.39 -10.38
N LEU A 363 -53.77 5.20 -9.20
CA LEU A 363 -53.06 4.61 -8.05
C LEU A 363 -52.59 3.18 -8.32
N ARG A 364 -53.38 2.38 -9.06
CA ARG A 364 -52.95 1.02 -9.45
C ARG A 364 -51.75 1.04 -10.38
N VAL A 365 -51.73 1.93 -11.37
CA VAL A 365 -50.58 2.11 -12.27
C VAL A 365 -49.34 2.56 -11.50
N GLU A 366 -49.51 3.46 -10.53
CA GLU A 366 -48.40 3.93 -9.70
C GLU A 366 -47.84 2.81 -8.79
N ILE A 367 -48.72 1.99 -8.18
CA ILE A 367 -48.32 0.80 -7.41
C ILE A 367 -47.53 -0.17 -8.28
N GLU A 368 -47.95 -0.42 -9.53
CA GLU A 368 -47.27 -1.34 -10.44
C GLU A 368 -45.88 -0.83 -10.82
N LYS A 369 -45.76 0.49 -11.07
CA LYS A 369 -44.47 1.16 -11.33
C LYS A 369 -43.51 1.00 -10.15
N TYR A 370 -43.96 1.24 -8.92
CA TYR A 370 -43.12 1.08 -7.73
C TYR A 370 -42.80 -0.37 -7.40
N LYS A 371 -43.71 -1.33 -7.66
CA LYS A 371 -43.40 -2.75 -7.54
C LYS A 371 -42.33 -3.21 -8.55
N GLY A 372 -42.45 -2.78 -9.80
CA GLY A 372 -41.49 -3.11 -10.86
C GLY A 372 -40.09 -2.53 -10.60
N GLN A 373 -40.02 -1.30 -10.10
CA GLN A 373 -38.75 -0.66 -9.71
C GLN A 373 -38.20 -1.23 -8.39
N GLY A 374 -39.05 -1.45 -7.40
CA GLY A 374 -38.68 -2.00 -6.09
C GLY A 374 -38.08 -3.40 -6.17
N GLY A 375 -38.64 -4.30 -7.00
CA GLY A 375 -38.13 -5.67 -7.11
C GLY A 375 -36.71 -5.76 -7.66
N ASN A 376 -36.36 -4.94 -8.66
CA ASN A 376 -35.01 -4.93 -9.23
C ASN A 376 -34.00 -4.24 -8.32
N THR A 377 -34.37 -3.10 -7.71
CA THR A 377 -33.52 -2.39 -6.76
C THR A 377 -33.28 -3.22 -5.49
N GLU A 378 -34.30 -3.92 -4.99
CA GLU A 378 -34.17 -4.76 -3.79
C GLU A 378 -33.33 -6.00 -4.05
N ASN A 379 -33.47 -6.64 -5.22
CA ASN A 379 -32.60 -7.75 -5.60
C ASN A 379 -31.15 -7.33 -5.80
N GLN A 380 -30.90 -6.16 -6.38
CA GLN A 380 -29.55 -5.59 -6.48
C GLN A 380 -28.97 -5.26 -5.11
N ARG A 381 -29.78 -4.65 -4.22
CA ARG A 381 -29.36 -4.33 -2.84
C ARG A 381 -29.05 -5.58 -2.03
N LYS A 382 -29.85 -6.65 -2.18
CA LYS A 382 -29.58 -7.96 -1.53
C LYS A 382 -28.30 -8.61 -2.04
N LYS A 383 -28.03 -8.56 -3.35
CA LYS A 383 -26.75 -9.04 -3.90
C LYS A 383 -25.56 -8.26 -3.37
N LEU A 384 -25.66 -6.93 -3.37
CA LEU A 384 -24.58 -6.07 -2.85
C LEU A 384 -24.33 -6.31 -1.35
N LEU A 385 -25.40 -6.46 -0.55
CA LEU A 385 -25.26 -6.80 0.86
C LEU A 385 -24.55 -8.13 1.06
N LYS A 386 -24.94 -9.16 0.30
CA LYS A 386 -24.29 -10.47 0.37
C LYS A 386 -22.81 -10.41 -0.04
N ASP A 387 -22.49 -9.67 -1.11
CA ASP A 387 -21.10 -9.49 -1.55
C ASP A 387 -20.25 -8.74 -0.50
N LEU A 388 -20.85 -7.76 0.19
CA LEU A 388 -20.19 -7.03 1.28
C LEU A 388 -20.02 -7.92 2.52
N GLU A 389 -21.01 -8.74 2.87
CA GLU A 389 -20.91 -9.73 3.94
C GLU A 389 -19.79 -10.75 3.67
N ASP A 390 -19.73 -11.27 2.44
CA ASP A 390 -18.67 -12.21 2.02
C ASP A 390 -17.28 -11.56 2.05
N LYS A 391 -17.17 -10.29 1.64
CA LYS A 391 -15.92 -9.52 1.74
C LYS A 391 -15.51 -9.31 3.19
N LEU A 392 -16.46 -8.93 4.05
CA LEU A 392 -16.23 -8.71 5.47
C LEU A 392 -15.73 -9.99 6.15
N ALA A 393 -16.40 -11.12 5.92
CA ALA A 393 -16.01 -12.42 6.45
C ALA A 393 -14.59 -12.83 6.00
N LYS A 394 -14.25 -12.60 4.72
CA LYS A 394 -12.89 -12.86 4.21
C LYS A 394 -11.85 -11.96 4.86
N THR A 395 -12.14 -10.68 5.07
CA THR A 395 -11.22 -9.75 5.72
C THR A 395 -11.01 -10.07 7.20
N GLU A 396 -12.07 -10.45 7.92
CA GLU A 396 -11.98 -10.88 9.31
C GLU A 396 -11.16 -12.17 9.45
N ALA A 397 -11.37 -13.15 8.57
CA ALA A 397 -10.56 -14.37 8.57
C ALA A 397 -9.07 -14.08 8.33
N LYS A 398 -8.74 -13.16 7.41
CA LYS A 398 -7.36 -12.73 7.17
C LYS A 398 -6.79 -11.98 8.38
N ALA A 399 -7.57 -11.09 9.01
CA ALA A 399 -7.15 -10.36 10.21
C ALA A 399 -6.82 -11.32 11.37
N ALA A 400 -7.70 -12.30 11.63
CA ALA A 400 -7.47 -13.32 12.65
C ALA A 400 -6.20 -14.15 12.38
N GLN A 401 -5.94 -14.50 11.11
CA GLN A 401 -4.70 -15.20 10.74
C GLN A 401 -3.45 -14.34 10.98
N TYR A 402 -3.49 -13.04 10.67
CA TYR A 402 -2.36 -12.15 10.94
C TYR A 402 -2.14 -11.92 12.43
N GLU A 403 -3.20 -11.84 13.22
CA GLU A 403 -3.13 -11.75 14.68
C GLU A 403 -2.51 -13.01 15.29
N GLU A 404 -2.90 -14.21 14.83
CA GLU A 404 -2.28 -15.46 15.27
C GLU A 404 -0.78 -15.52 14.93
N LYS A 405 -0.40 -15.08 13.72
CA LYS A 405 1.01 -14.99 13.29
C LYS A 405 1.79 -13.99 14.14
N ALA A 406 1.22 -12.82 14.43
CA ALA A 406 1.84 -11.81 15.28
C ALA A 406 2.07 -12.38 16.69
N LEU A 407 1.07 -13.04 17.28
CA LEU A 407 1.16 -13.63 18.61
C LEU A 407 2.23 -14.74 18.67
N LYS A 408 2.35 -15.57 17.62
CA LYS A 408 3.44 -16.54 17.47
C LYS A 408 4.81 -15.84 17.41
N ALA A 409 4.94 -14.78 16.62
CA ALA A 409 6.19 -14.02 16.52
C ALA A 409 6.57 -13.37 17.86
N THR A 410 5.63 -12.72 18.56
CA THR A 410 5.88 -12.13 19.88
C THR A 410 6.38 -13.17 20.88
N LYS A 411 5.76 -14.36 20.93
CA LYS A 411 6.26 -15.46 21.77
C LYS A 411 7.69 -15.89 21.44
N THR A 412 8.06 -15.93 20.16
CA THR A 412 9.44 -16.24 19.76
C THR A 412 10.42 -15.16 20.21
N VAL A 413 10.02 -13.90 20.15
CA VAL A 413 10.85 -12.77 20.60
C VAL A 413 11.00 -12.75 22.11
N GLU A 414 9.93 -13.00 22.87
CA GLU A 414 9.99 -13.14 24.34
C GLU A 414 10.94 -14.27 24.78
N SER A 415 10.91 -15.40 24.07
CA SER A 415 11.84 -16.52 24.28
C SER A 415 13.30 -16.13 24.00
N LEU A 416 13.54 -15.39 22.91
CA LEU A 416 14.87 -14.85 22.57
C LEU A 416 15.38 -13.86 23.62
N ILE A 417 14.54 -12.91 24.05
CA ILE A 417 14.85 -11.94 25.11
C ILE A 417 15.31 -12.67 26.38
N SER A 418 14.53 -13.67 26.81
CA SER A 418 14.83 -14.49 27.99
C SER A 418 16.14 -15.29 27.81
N GLY A 419 16.36 -15.86 26.61
CA GLY A 419 17.58 -16.59 26.28
C GLY A 419 18.83 -15.71 26.32
N ILE A 420 18.76 -14.52 25.74
CA ILE A 420 19.85 -13.54 25.69
C ILE A 420 20.17 -13.05 27.10
N GLN A 421 19.15 -12.74 27.90
CA GLN A 421 19.34 -12.31 29.29
C GLN A 421 20.01 -13.42 30.13
N ASN A 422 19.63 -14.68 29.94
CA ASN A 422 20.27 -15.81 30.61
C ASN A 422 21.75 -15.98 30.24
N ILE A 423 22.09 -15.84 28.95
CA ILE A 423 23.48 -15.93 28.48
C ILE A 423 24.30 -14.76 29.03
N PHE A 424 23.76 -13.55 28.96
CA PHE A 424 24.39 -12.34 29.48
C PHE A 424 24.75 -12.47 30.96
N ASN A 425 23.79 -12.94 31.77
CA ASN A 425 24.00 -13.19 33.20
C ASN A 425 25.03 -14.29 33.47
N ARG A 426 25.03 -15.38 32.69
CA ARG A 426 26.00 -16.50 32.85
C ARG A 426 27.42 -16.10 32.51
N LEU A 427 27.62 -15.18 31.57
CA LEU A 427 28.94 -14.68 31.20
C LEU A 427 29.54 -13.73 32.26
N GLY A 428 28.80 -13.40 33.32
CA GLY A 428 29.29 -12.54 34.41
C GLY A 428 29.50 -11.09 33.96
N LEU A 429 28.77 -10.67 32.92
CA LEU A 429 28.74 -9.30 32.40
C LEU A 429 28.01 -8.42 33.42
N ASN A 430 28.72 -8.03 34.48
CA ASN A 430 28.12 -7.34 35.61
C ASN A 430 27.49 -6.00 35.20
N GLN A 431 26.23 -5.85 35.61
CA GLN A 431 25.23 -4.86 35.23
C GLN A 431 25.68 -3.38 35.29
N SER A 432 26.66 -3.02 36.12
CA SER A 432 26.94 -1.62 36.46
C SER A 432 27.48 -0.76 35.30
N SER A 433 28.28 -1.31 34.38
CA SER A 433 28.81 -0.53 33.24
C SER A 433 27.89 -0.58 32.01
N VAL A 434 27.04 -1.61 31.94
CA VAL A 434 26.17 -1.88 30.79
C VAL A 434 24.84 -1.15 30.95
N VAL A 435 24.31 -1.03 32.17
CA VAL A 435 23.10 -0.25 32.48
C VAL A 435 23.29 1.24 32.17
N ASP A 436 24.47 1.82 32.46
CA ASP A 436 24.77 3.22 32.12
C ASP A 436 24.83 3.49 30.61
N MET A 437 25.14 2.47 29.80
CA MET A 437 25.26 2.61 28.34
C MET A 437 23.96 2.23 27.59
N LEU A 438 23.13 1.34 28.14
CA LEU A 438 21.88 0.89 27.50
C LEU A 438 20.61 1.51 28.11
N GLY A 439 20.71 2.15 29.28
CA GLY A 439 19.66 2.98 29.88
C GLY A 439 18.44 2.24 30.43
N ASP A 440 18.39 0.90 30.31
CA ASP A 440 17.24 0.08 30.71
C ASP A 440 17.72 -1.20 31.40
N ASP A 441 17.04 -1.57 32.49
CA ASP A 441 17.39 -2.75 33.29
C ASP A 441 16.79 -4.01 32.64
N GLY A 442 17.56 -4.60 31.72
CA GLY A 442 17.22 -5.85 31.04
C GLY A 442 17.11 -5.74 29.52
N VAL A 443 16.88 -6.90 28.90
CA VAL A 443 16.80 -7.06 27.45
C VAL A 443 15.37 -6.75 26.98
N THR A 444 15.24 -5.84 26.03
CA THR A 444 14.00 -5.41 25.35
C THR A 444 14.20 -5.54 23.84
N GLU A 445 13.12 -5.53 23.05
CA GLU A 445 13.20 -5.63 21.58
C GLU A 445 14.15 -4.58 20.96
N ASN A 446 14.18 -3.37 21.52
CA ASN A 446 15.00 -2.27 21.00
C ASN A 446 16.48 -2.40 21.36
N ASN A 447 16.81 -3.11 22.44
CA ASN A 447 18.17 -3.19 22.96
C ASN A 447 18.81 -4.59 22.80
N MET A 448 18.03 -5.60 22.38
CA MET A 448 18.44 -7.00 22.20
C MET A 448 19.69 -7.16 21.32
N MET A 449 19.79 -6.40 20.23
CA MET A 449 20.96 -6.43 19.34
C MET A 449 22.23 -5.92 20.03
N LYS A 450 22.11 -4.92 20.91
CA LYS A 450 23.25 -4.38 21.66
C LYS A 450 23.74 -5.40 22.69
N TYR A 451 22.82 -6.08 23.38
CA TYR A 451 23.16 -7.17 24.29
C TYR A 451 23.87 -8.33 23.57
N LEU A 452 23.40 -8.72 22.38
CA LEU A 452 24.07 -9.74 21.56
C LEU A 452 25.49 -9.31 21.16
N GLY A 453 25.69 -8.05 20.78
CA GLY A 453 27.03 -7.53 20.45
C GLY A 453 27.99 -7.55 21.65
N LEU A 454 27.51 -7.22 22.85
CA LEU A 454 28.31 -7.31 24.09
C LEU A 454 28.65 -8.76 24.43
N ILE A 455 27.68 -9.68 24.28
CA ILE A 455 27.91 -11.13 24.44
C ILE A 455 28.97 -11.61 23.46
N GLU A 456 28.87 -11.22 22.18
CA GLU A 456 29.84 -11.59 21.14
C GLU A 456 31.25 -11.10 21.48
N GLN A 457 31.40 -9.83 21.85
CA GLN A 457 32.69 -9.25 22.22
C GLN A 457 33.32 -10.03 23.39
N HIS A 458 32.58 -10.23 24.47
CA HIS A 458 33.10 -10.94 25.64
C HIS A 458 33.40 -12.41 25.35
N THR A 459 32.59 -13.07 24.52
CA THR A 459 32.85 -14.47 24.12
C THR A 459 34.12 -14.58 23.30
N ASN A 460 34.37 -13.61 22.40
CA ASN A 460 35.60 -13.54 21.62
C ASN A 460 36.84 -13.26 22.50
N GLU A 461 36.71 -12.40 23.50
CA GLU A 461 37.78 -12.15 24.48
C GLU A 461 38.13 -13.42 25.29
N LEU A 462 37.10 -14.13 25.79
CA LEU A 462 37.26 -15.41 26.49
C LEU A 462 37.94 -16.47 25.61
N LEU A 463 37.56 -16.57 24.34
CA LEU A 463 38.19 -17.45 23.36
C LEU A 463 39.65 -17.09 23.12
N SER A 464 39.97 -15.80 22.97
CA SER A 464 41.35 -15.32 22.80
C SER A 464 42.22 -15.70 24.00
N VAL A 465 41.75 -15.42 25.22
CA VAL A 465 42.46 -15.77 26.46
C VAL A 465 42.66 -17.28 26.57
N TYR A 466 41.64 -18.08 26.25
CA TYR A 466 41.74 -19.54 26.25
C TYR A 466 42.79 -20.03 25.24
N MET A 467 42.81 -19.49 24.01
CA MET A 467 43.82 -19.84 23.00
C MET A 467 45.23 -19.45 23.44
N THR A 468 45.43 -18.25 24.00
CA THR A 468 46.73 -17.82 24.53
C THR A 468 47.20 -18.75 25.66
N ARG A 469 46.28 -19.14 26.56
CA ARG A 469 46.58 -20.06 27.66
C ARG A 469 46.88 -21.47 27.17
N GLN A 470 46.22 -21.92 26.11
CA GLN A 470 46.45 -23.23 25.51
C GLN A 470 47.79 -23.28 24.77
N LEU A 471 48.16 -22.22 24.05
CA LEU A 471 49.48 -22.06 23.43
C LEU A 471 50.61 -21.98 24.47
N ALA A 472 50.36 -21.30 25.60
CA ALA A 472 51.30 -21.27 26.71
C ALA A 472 51.46 -22.65 27.38
N ALA A 473 50.40 -23.45 27.42
CA ALA A 473 50.42 -24.80 27.98
C ALA A 473 51.05 -25.86 27.05
N THR A 474 51.06 -25.64 25.72
CA THR A 474 51.62 -26.58 24.73
C THR A 474 53.09 -26.32 24.37
N GLY A 475 53.75 -25.33 24.97
CA GLY A 475 55.22 -25.26 25.03
C GLY A 475 55.93 -24.97 23.69
N ALA A 476 55.37 -24.12 22.83
CA ALA A 476 55.98 -23.76 21.55
C ALA A 476 56.35 -22.27 21.46
N ALA A 477 57.21 -21.76 22.34
CA ALA A 477 57.93 -20.50 22.13
C ALA A 477 59.05 -20.26 23.17
N THR A 478 60.19 -20.95 23.02
CA THR A 478 61.48 -20.45 23.53
C THR A 478 62.54 -20.70 22.47
N GLY A 479 62.79 -19.68 21.64
CA GLY A 479 63.83 -19.67 20.62
C GLY A 479 64.32 -18.25 20.36
N SER A 480 65.42 -17.91 21.04
CA SER A 480 66.41 -16.86 20.72
C SER A 480 65.95 -15.40 20.61
N ALA A 481 66.31 -14.59 21.62
CA ALA A 481 66.50 -13.15 21.50
C ALA A 481 67.95 -12.81 21.86
N GLN A 482 68.74 -12.34 20.89
CA GLN A 482 69.82 -11.37 21.12
C GLN A 482 70.27 -10.72 19.80
N ASP A 483 69.81 -9.48 19.52
CA ASP A 483 70.63 -8.42 18.90
C ASP A 483 69.91 -7.05 19.06
N PRO A 484 70.57 -5.96 19.51
CA PRO A 484 69.94 -4.68 19.74
C PRO A 484 70.22 -3.70 18.57
N GLY A 485 69.16 -3.30 17.85
CA GLY A 485 69.22 -2.13 16.95
C GLY A 485 68.42 -2.30 15.66
N GLY A 486 67.15 -1.91 15.67
CA GLY A 486 66.32 -1.83 14.47
C GLY A 486 64.84 -1.62 14.80
N ALA A 487 64.18 -0.77 14.03
CA ALA A 487 62.79 -0.32 14.16
C ALA A 487 61.73 -1.47 14.16
N PRO A 488 60.46 -1.20 14.54
CA PRO A 488 59.55 -2.16 15.18
C PRO A 488 59.07 -3.27 14.22
N PRO A 489 58.79 -4.50 14.72
CA PRO A 489 58.37 -5.59 13.88
C PRO A 489 56.89 -5.46 13.51
N THR A 490 56.62 -5.56 12.21
CA THR A 490 55.31 -5.88 11.64
C THR A 490 54.94 -7.33 11.98
N PRO A 491 53.69 -7.63 12.36
CA PRO A 491 53.30 -9.01 12.66
C PRO A 491 53.01 -9.77 11.36
N SER A 492 53.94 -10.62 10.95
CA SER A 492 53.76 -11.59 9.87
C SER A 492 53.29 -12.94 10.42
N MET A 493 52.08 -13.33 9.99
CA MET A 493 51.62 -14.68 9.64
C MET A 493 52.13 -15.86 10.48
N GLY A 494 51.23 -16.40 11.32
CA GLY A 494 51.41 -17.70 11.94
C GLY A 494 50.34 -18.06 12.98
N MET A 495 49.05 -18.04 12.63
CA MET A 495 47.99 -18.62 13.46
C MET A 495 47.02 -19.43 12.60
N PRO A 496 46.75 -20.71 12.90
CA PRO A 496 45.79 -21.51 12.15
C PRO A 496 44.39 -20.96 12.33
N SER A 497 43.67 -20.90 11.20
CA SER A 497 42.27 -20.53 11.02
C SER A 497 41.32 -21.30 11.96
N LEU A 498 41.08 -20.77 13.17
CA LEU A 498 40.00 -21.19 14.08
C LEU A 498 39.35 -19.99 14.79
N LEU A 499 39.43 -18.80 14.21
CA LEU A 499 38.59 -17.67 14.62
C LEU A 499 37.45 -17.62 13.60
N GLY A 500 36.29 -18.15 13.98
CA GLY A 500 35.08 -18.10 13.17
C GLY A 500 34.89 -16.67 12.66
N THR A 501 34.73 -16.53 11.35
CA THR A 501 34.46 -15.26 10.70
C THR A 501 33.22 -14.62 11.33
N GLY A 502 33.41 -13.64 12.20
CA GLY A 502 32.35 -12.76 12.64
C GLY A 502 31.77 -11.99 11.44
N PRO A 503 30.53 -11.49 11.53
CA PRO A 503 29.92 -10.75 10.44
C PRO A 503 30.75 -9.50 10.12
N ALA A 504 30.99 -9.27 8.83
CA ALA A 504 31.96 -8.29 8.32
C ALA A 504 31.54 -6.80 8.46
N ALA A 505 30.72 -6.42 9.45
CA ALA A 505 30.21 -5.06 9.61
C ALA A 505 30.52 -4.48 11.00
N PRO A 506 31.07 -3.25 11.10
CA PRO A 506 31.40 -2.63 12.37
C PRO A 506 30.14 -2.23 13.15
N ALA A 507 30.16 -2.44 14.47
CA ALA A 507 29.15 -1.97 15.41
C ALA A 507 29.22 -0.44 15.59
N GLY A 508 28.65 0.29 14.63
CA GLY A 508 28.30 1.72 14.73
C GLY A 508 26.80 1.92 14.52
N PRO A 509 26.24 3.12 14.75
CA PRO A 509 24.80 3.34 14.73
C PRO A 509 24.29 3.33 13.29
N ALA A 510 24.04 2.12 12.76
CA ALA A 510 23.29 1.95 11.55
C ALA A 510 21.86 2.45 11.84
N SER A 511 21.50 3.58 11.22
CA SER A 511 20.10 3.95 11.03
C SER A 511 19.35 2.72 10.56
N LEU A 512 18.45 2.18 11.39
CA LEU A 512 17.56 1.07 11.08
C LEU A 512 16.71 1.45 9.86
N LEU A 513 17.25 1.19 8.67
CA LEU A 513 16.47 1.19 7.44
C LEU A 513 15.75 -0.16 7.40
N VAL A 514 14.56 -0.19 7.99
CA VAL A 514 13.64 -1.31 7.87
C VAL A 514 13.36 -1.52 6.39
N GLN A 515 14.05 -2.49 5.79
CA GLN A 515 13.71 -2.94 4.45
C GLN A 515 12.44 -3.78 4.55
N PRO A 516 11.36 -3.41 3.85
CA PRO A 516 10.19 -4.28 3.76
C PRO A 516 10.63 -5.65 3.20
N PRO A 517 10.07 -6.76 3.71
CA PRO A 517 10.51 -8.10 3.35
C PRO A 517 10.51 -8.27 1.83
N MET A 518 11.60 -8.81 1.28
CA MET A 518 11.57 -9.35 -0.08
C MET A 518 10.59 -10.52 -0.09
N ILE A 519 9.47 -10.32 -0.78
CA ILE A 519 8.65 -11.42 -1.29
C ILE A 519 9.47 -12.06 -2.40
N GLY A 520 10.05 -13.21 -2.09
CA GLY A 520 10.86 -13.99 -3.02
C GLY A 520 11.10 -15.38 -2.47
N ASP A 521 10.31 -16.31 -3.01
CA ASP A 521 10.51 -17.76 -3.06
C ASP A 521 10.26 -18.55 -1.75
N GLU A 522 8.99 -18.90 -1.55
CA GLU A 522 8.51 -20.30 -1.41
C GLU A 522 7.04 -20.27 -0.98
N ASP A 523 6.14 -20.23 -1.96
CA ASP A 523 4.99 -21.13 -2.09
C ASP A 523 4.02 -20.62 -3.17
N ASP A 524 3.91 -21.43 -4.23
CA ASP A 524 2.99 -21.30 -5.36
C ASP A 524 1.52 -21.17 -4.89
N ALA A 525 1.01 -19.95 -4.89
CA ALA A 525 -0.42 -19.70 -5.04
C ALA A 525 -0.60 -18.47 -5.93
N GLU A 526 -0.70 -18.70 -7.25
CA GLU A 526 -1.25 -17.71 -8.16
C GLU A 526 -2.68 -17.36 -7.74
N ASP A 527 -2.85 -16.24 -7.03
CA ASP A 527 -4.12 -15.52 -7.00
C ASP A 527 -3.87 -14.13 -7.55
N VAL A 528 -4.27 -13.98 -8.81
CA VAL A 528 -4.13 -12.76 -9.58
C VAL A 528 -5.07 -11.74 -8.96
N SER A 529 -4.50 -10.67 -8.40
CA SER A 529 -5.22 -9.54 -7.84
C SER A 529 -6.20 -8.94 -8.86
N ASP A 530 -7.49 -9.19 -8.68
CA ASP A 530 -8.60 -8.59 -9.45
C ASP A 530 -8.91 -7.13 -9.04
N GLU A 531 -7.99 -6.43 -8.35
CA GLU A 531 -8.20 -5.06 -7.86
C GLU A 531 -7.84 -3.94 -8.86
N GLU A 532 -7.39 -4.24 -10.09
CA GLU A 532 -7.03 -3.21 -11.10
C GLU A 532 -8.14 -2.86 -12.11
N ASP A 533 -9.33 -3.47 -12.02
CA ASP A 533 -10.37 -3.40 -13.07
C ASP A 533 -11.36 -2.20 -12.96
N GLU A 534 -10.95 -1.05 -12.39
CA GLU A 534 -11.80 0.17 -12.33
C GLU A 534 -11.48 1.26 -13.37
N ARG A 535 -10.50 1.06 -14.28
CA ARG A 535 -10.24 2.01 -15.37
C ARG A 535 -10.53 1.44 -16.77
N PRO A 536 -11.13 2.23 -17.69
CA PRO A 536 -11.36 1.77 -19.05
C PRO A 536 -10.02 1.51 -19.75
N LEU A 537 -9.84 0.26 -20.20
CA LEU A 537 -8.62 -0.22 -20.86
C LEU A 537 -8.43 0.41 -22.24
N SER A 538 -7.19 0.74 -22.61
CA SER A 538 -6.88 1.22 -23.96
C SER A 538 -6.98 0.09 -24.99
N ARG A 539 -7.13 0.43 -26.28
CA ARG A 539 -7.30 -0.56 -27.37
C ARG A 539 -6.12 -1.54 -27.47
N ASP A 540 -4.91 -1.08 -27.15
CA ASP A 540 -3.71 -1.92 -27.21
C ASP A 540 -3.57 -2.82 -25.97
N GLU A 541 -4.04 -2.36 -24.81
CA GLU A 541 -4.14 -3.16 -23.59
C GLU A 541 -5.21 -4.26 -23.71
N LEU A 542 -6.34 -3.96 -24.33
CA LEU A 542 -7.38 -4.95 -24.66
C LEU A 542 -6.87 -6.03 -25.60
N LYS A 543 -6.09 -5.66 -26.63
CA LYS A 543 -5.43 -6.64 -27.52
C LYS A 543 -4.43 -7.50 -26.76
N ALA A 544 -3.61 -6.91 -25.89
CA ALA A 544 -2.66 -7.65 -25.08
C ALA A 544 -3.34 -8.61 -24.09
N LYS A 545 -4.42 -8.17 -23.40
CA LYS A 545 -5.23 -8.99 -22.48
C LYS A 545 -5.92 -10.14 -23.22
N THR A 546 -6.40 -9.89 -24.44
CA THR A 546 -7.01 -10.93 -25.30
C THR A 546 -5.98 -11.97 -25.77
N ILE A 547 -4.81 -11.55 -26.23
CA ILE A 547 -3.73 -12.47 -26.66
C ILE A 547 -3.24 -13.31 -25.47
N ARG A 548 -3.09 -12.69 -24.30
CA ARG A 548 -2.67 -13.38 -23.07
C ARG A 548 -3.73 -14.39 -22.60
N GLY A 549 -5.02 -14.06 -22.74
CA GLY A 549 -6.13 -14.97 -22.46
C GLY A 549 -6.21 -16.16 -23.43
N ILE A 550 -5.92 -15.95 -24.71
CA ILE A 550 -5.87 -17.02 -25.72
C ILE A 550 -4.71 -17.98 -25.39
N ASN A 551 -3.51 -17.46 -25.11
CA ASN A 551 -2.35 -18.27 -24.74
C ASN A 551 -2.57 -19.06 -23.43
N LYS A 552 -3.26 -18.47 -22.44
CA LYS A 552 -3.60 -19.16 -21.18
C LYS A 552 -4.59 -20.31 -21.41
N LYS A 553 -5.60 -20.11 -22.26
CA LYS A 553 -6.55 -21.17 -22.67
C LYS A 553 -5.87 -22.28 -23.47
N GLU A 554 -4.92 -21.94 -24.33
CA GLU A 554 -4.18 -22.92 -25.13
C GLU A 554 -3.26 -23.78 -24.25
N ASN A 555 -2.57 -23.16 -23.28
CA ASN A 555 -1.75 -23.88 -22.29
C ASN A 555 -2.58 -24.75 -21.34
N GLN A 556 -3.77 -24.31 -20.92
CA GLN A 556 -4.66 -25.14 -20.10
C GLN A 556 -5.18 -26.37 -20.85
N LYS A 557 -5.52 -26.25 -22.14
CA LYS A 557 -5.90 -27.39 -22.97
C LYS A 557 -4.74 -28.39 -23.14
N GLY A 558 -3.52 -27.90 -23.33
CA GLY A 558 -2.32 -28.75 -23.39
C GLY A 558 -2.01 -29.48 -22.07
N GLY A 559 -2.25 -28.82 -20.93
CA GLY A 559 -2.11 -29.40 -19.59
C GLY A 559 -3.12 -30.52 -19.31
N LEU A 560 -4.38 -30.32 -19.69
CA LEU A 560 -5.46 -31.32 -19.54
C LEU A 560 -5.21 -32.56 -20.41
N GLN A 561 -4.73 -32.39 -21.65
CA GLN A 561 -4.35 -33.51 -22.52
C GLN A 561 -3.15 -34.30 -21.96
N LYS A 562 -2.14 -33.64 -21.39
CA LYS A 562 -1.02 -34.32 -20.72
C LYS A 562 -1.47 -35.09 -19.47
N LYS A 563 -2.40 -34.54 -18.69
CA LYS A 563 -2.92 -35.18 -17.47
C LYS A 563 -3.77 -36.41 -17.80
N ALA A 564 -4.61 -36.33 -18.83
CA ALA A 564 -5.40 -37.46 -19.33
C ALA A 564 -4.50 -38.59 -19.88
N ARG A 565 -3.43 -38.24 -20.60
CA ARG A 565 -2.48 -39.21 -21.17
C ARG A 565 -1.64 -39.91 -20.08
N LYS A 566 -1.34 -39.21 -18.98
CA LYS A 566 -0.62 -39.77 -17.81
C LYS A 566 -1.52 -40.70 -16.98
N GLN A 567 -2.82 -40.40 -16.86
CA GLN A 567 -3.79 -41.29 -16.21
C GLN A 567 -4.09 -42.55 -17.05
N ALA A 568 -4.16 -42.43 -18.38
CA ALA A 568 -4.33 -43.59 -19.26
C ALA A 568 -3.12 -44.54 -19.24
N ALA A 569 -1.90 -44.00 -19.15
CA ALA A 569 -0.69 -44.81 -19.04
C ALA A 569 -0.57 -45.55 -17.69
N ALA A 570 -1.07 -44.96 -16.60
CA ALA A 570 -1.08 -45.58 -15.29
C ALA A 570 -2.09 -46.75 -15.18
N ALA A 571 -3.17 -46.72 -15.96
CA ALA A 571 -4.18 -47.78 -15.98
C ALA A 571 -3.77 -49.04 -16.78
N VAL A 572 -2.77 -48.94 -17.65
CA VAL A 572 -2.31 -50.06 -18.50
C VAL A 572 -1.11 -50.81 -17.89
N GLY A 573 -0.40 -50.21 -16.93
CA GLY A 573 0.75 -50.82 -16.25
C GLY A 573 0.43 -51.64 -15.00
N GLY A 574 -0.85 -51.78 -14.65
CA GLY A 574 -1.32 -52.53 -13.48
C GLY A 574 -2.28 -53.64 -13.89
N ASN A 575 -1.77 -54.64 -14.60
CA ASN A 575 -2.42 -55.95 -14.73
C ASN A 575 -1.36 -57.05 -14.86
#